data_AF-A0AAU4W3H3-F1
#
_entry.id   AF-A0AAU4W3H3-F1
#
_cell.length_a   1.000
_cell.length_b   1.000
_cell.length_c   1.000
_cell.angle_alpha   90.00
_cell.angle_beta   90.00
_cell.angle_gamma   90.00
#
_symmetry.space_group_name_H-M   'P 1'
#
loop_
_entity.id
_entity.type
_entity.pdbx_description
1 polymer ?
#
loop_
_entity_poly.entity_id
_entity_poly.type
_entity_poly.pdbx_seq_one_letter_code
_entity_poly.pdbx_strand_id
1 'polypeptide(L)'
;MVAGSCVSSGWSPTDRRSADKLGFAPARTVVCEDSTAGAKAGAAAGATIVGVGPRGLVTDANLVIRDLRGLTWHDGILSLSAADLLRF
;
A
#
# COMPACT_ATOMS: atom_id res chain seq x y z
N MET A 1 -3.07 5.29 -8.74
CA MET A 1 -1.60 5.09 -8.82
C MET A 1 -1.21 4.11 -7.72
N VAL A 2 -0.50 3.03 -8.04
CA VAL A 2 0.12 2.15 -7.04
C VAL A 2 1.48 2.74 -6.72
N ALA A 3 1.63 3.30 -5.51
CA ALA A 3 2.93 3.71 -5.02
C ALA A 3 3.52 2.53 -4.25
N GLY A 4 4.44 1.78 -4.87
CA GLY A 4 5.32 0.87 -4.16
C GLY A 4 6.48 1.67 -3.60
N SER A 5 6.63 1.74 -2.28
CA SER A 5 7.82 2.36 -1.67
C SER A 5 8.43 1.45 -0.61
N CYS A 6 9.33 0.58 -1.04
CA CYS A 6 10.38 0.05 -0.19
C CYS A 6 11.51 1.10 -0.11
N VAL A 7 11.49 1.96 0.91
CA VAL A 7 12.66 2.78 1.29
C VAL A 7 13.09 2.36 2.69
N SER A 8 14.31 1.84 2.77
CA SER A 8 14.95 1.29 3.98
C SER A 8 15.46 2.35 4.97
N SER A 9 15.06 3.61 4.84
CA SER A 9 15.41 4.69 5.78
C SER A 9 14.15 5.14 6.52
N GLY A 10 14.13 4.93 7.84
CA GLY A 10 13.00 5.15 8.74
C GLY A 10 12.04 6.26 8.31
N TRP A 11 10.84 5.85 7.87
CA TRP A 11 9.78 6.74 7.42
C TRP A 11 9.24 7.54 8.61
N SER A 12 9.29 8.87 8.52
CA SER A 12 8.67 9.74 9.52
C SER A 12 7.17 9.94 9.22
N PRO A 13 6.29 10.04 10.24
CA PRO A 13 4.83 10.10 10.04
C PRO A 13 4.31 11.28 9.20
N THR A 14 5.17 12.25 8.84
CA THR A 14 4.84 13.45 8.08
C THR A 14 5.30 13.42 6.62
N ASP A 15 5.90 12.32 6.14
CA ASP A 15 6.39 12.25 4.76
C ASP A 15 5.25 12.01 3.75
N ARG A 16 4.47 13.07 3.50
CA ARG A 16 3.50 13.23 2.38
C ARG A 16 4.19 13.22 0.99
N ARG A 17 5.52 13.12 0.97
CA ARG A 17 6.39 13.50 -0.15
C ARG A 17 6.21 12.65 -1.41
N SER A 18 5.90 11.37 -1.32
CA SER A 18 5.90 10.50 -2.52
C SER A 18 4.73 10.82 -3.46
N ALA A 19 3.50 10.91 -2.94
CA ALA A 19 2.33 11.22 -3.76
C ALA A 19 2.36 12.68 -4.25
N ASP A 20 2.75 13.62 -3.38
CA ASP A 20 2.86 15.04 -3.72
C ASP A 20 3.89 15.28 -4.84
N LYS A 21 5.06 14.61 -4.80
CA LYS A 21 6.07 14.69 -5.87
C LYS A 21 5.58 14.19 -7.23
N LEU A 22 4.57 13.32 -7.21
CA LEU A 22 3.97 12.75 -8.41
C LEU A 22 2.69 13.51 -8.82
N GLY A 23 2.32 14.57 -8.10
CA GLY A 23 1.15 15.39 -8.39
C GLY A 23 -0.18 14.75 -8.00
N PHE A 24 -0.19 13.74 -7.14
CA PHE A 24 -1.40 13.04 -6.70
C PHE A 24 -1.69 13.28 -5.23
N ALA A 25 -2.97 13.50 -4.89
CA ALA A 25 -3.41 13.47 -3.52
C ALA A 25 -3.26 12.04 -2.95
N PRO A 26 -2.69 11.84 -1.75
CA PRO A 26 -2.55 10.51 -1.16
C PRO A 26 -3.89 9.77 -1.01
N ALA A 27 -4.99 10.50 -0.79
CA ALA A 27 -6.35 9.93 -0.78
C ALA A 27 -6.79 9.26 -2.10
N ARG A 28 -6.01 9.44 -3.18
CA ARG A 28 -6.23 8.80 -4.49
C ARG A 28 -5.14 7.79 -4.84
N THR A 29 -4.35 7.34 -3.86
CA THR A 29 -3.29 6.35 -4.06
C THR A 29 -3.59 5.04 -3.34
N VAL A 30 -3.04 3.98 -3.90
CA VAL A 30 -2.93 2.67 -3.24
C VAL A 30 -1.46 2.48 -2.91
N VAL A 31 -1.17 2.08 -1.67
CA VAL A 31 0.19 1.78 -1.19
C VAL A 31 0.26 0.31 -0.84
N CYS A 32 1.20 -0.40 -1.46
CA CYS A 32 1.50 -1.78 -1.10
C CYS A 32 2.63 -1.79 -0.08
N GLU A 33 2.41 -2.38 1.09
CA GLU A 33 3.33 -2.27 2.23
C GLU A 33 3.37 -3.56 3.07
N ASP A 34 4.51 -3.87 3.68
CA ASP A 34 4.69 -5.07 4.50
C ASP A 34 5.18 -4.79 5.93
N SER A 35 5.23 -3.51 6.31
CA SER A 35 5.59 -3.06 7.66
C SER A 35 4.45 -2.29 8.34
N THR A 36 4.31 -2.46 9.66
CA THR A 36 3.33 -1.70 10.46
C THR A 36 3.59 -0.20 10.41
N ALA A 37 4.86 0.21 10.43
CA ALA A 37 5.23 1.63 10.37
C ALA A 37 4.81 2.26 9.03
N GLY A 38 5.10 1.61 7.91
CA GLY A 38 4.72 2.10 6.60
C GLY A 38 3.20 2.10 6.38
N ALA A 39 2.51 1.05 6.82
CA ALA A 39 1.04 0.97 6.75
C ALA A 39 0.39 2.13 7.51
N LYS A 40 0.86 2.43 8.73
CA LYS A 40 0.35 3.56 9.53
C LYS A 40 0.64 4.91 8.88
N ALA A 41 1.82 5.10 8.31
CA ALA A 41 2.18 6.35 7.64
C ALA A 41 1.33 6.58 6.37
N GLY A 42 1.14 5.54 5.55
CA GLY A 42 0.25 5.60 4.39
C GLY A 42 -1.20 5.88 4.79
N ALA A 43 -1.70 5.22 5.83
CA ALA A 43 -3.05 5.45 6.35
C ALA A 43 -3.22 6.88 6.89
N ALA A 44 -2.23 7.40 7.63
CA ALA A 44 -2.22 8.78 8.11
C ALA A 44 -2.18 9.82 6.98
N ALA A 45 -1.60 9.48 5.83
CA ALA A 45 -1.65 10.30 4.62
C ALA A 45 -3.04 10.25 3.93
N GLY A 46 -3.87 9.25 4.24
CA GLY A 46 -5.18 9.01 3.63
C GLY A 46 -5.17 8.00 2.49
N ALA A 47 -4.06 7.30 2.25
CA ALA A 47 -3.97 6.30 1.18
C ALA A 47 -4.72 5.00 1.52
N THR A 48 -5.11 4.25 0.49
CA THR A 48 -5.57 2.86 0.65
C THR A 48 -4.37 1.93 0.79
N ILE A 49 -4.35 1.11 1.83
CA ILE A 49 -3.21 0.25 2.17
C ILE A 49 -3.50 -1.21 1.80
N VAL A 50 -2.59 -1.79 1.03
CA VAL A 50 -2.56 -3.21 0.67
C VAL A 50 -1.36 -3.84 1.38
N GLY A 51 -1.62 -4.65 2.41
CA GLY A 51 -0.61 -5.42 3.11
C GLY A 51 -0.04 -6.52 2.20
N VAL A 52 1.27 -6.73 2.19
CA VAL A 52 1.91 -7.76 1.36
C VAL A 52 2.54 -8.86 2.21
N GLY A 53 2.19 -10.10 1.90
CA GLY A 53 2.71 -11.31 2.53
C GLY A 53 2.32 -11.48 4.00
N PRO A 54 2.92 -12.47 4.69
CA PRO A 54 2.60 -12.78 6.09
C PRO A 54 2.81 -11.60 7.04
N ARG A 55 3.77 -10.71 6.74
CA ARG A 55 4.01 -9.50 7.55
C ARG A 55 2.86 -8.50 7.44
N GLY A 56 2.17 -8.44 6.30
CA GLY A 56 0.98 -7.63 6.13
C GLY A 56 -0.16 -8.00 7.09
N LEU A 57 -0.23 -9.27 7.54
CA LEU A 57 -1.29 -9.74 8.46
C LEU A 57 -1.24 -9.09 9.84
N VAL A 58 -0.07 -8.61 10.27
CA VAL A 58 0.09 -7.90 11.56
C VAL A 58 -0.01 -6.37 11.42
N THR A 59 -0.43 -5.89 10.24
CA THR A 59 -0.65 -4.47 9.98
C THR A 59 -2.13 -4.13 9.94
N ASP A 60 -2.42 -2.84 10.13
CA ASP A 60 -3.77 -2.28 10.01
C ASP A 60 -4.16 -1.99 8.54
N ALA A 61 -3.58 -2.72 7.57
CA ALA A 61 -3.89 -2.55 6.14
C ALA A 61 -5.38 -2.79 5.83
N ASN A 62 -5.91 -2.19 4.76
CA ASN A 62 -7.29 -2.40 4.36
C ASN A 62 -7.53 -3.84 3.91
N LEU A 63 -6.60 -4.40 3.13
CA LEU A 63 -6.60 -5.80 2.72
C LEU A 63 -5.18 -6.33 2.73
N VAL A 64 -5.00 -7.65 2.78
CA VAL A 64 -3.68 -8.29 2.73
C VAL A 64 -3.65 -9.32 1.61
N ILE A 65 -2.60 -9.28 0.79
CA ILE A 65 -2.37 -10.18 -0.33
C ILE A 65 -1.11 -11.02 -0.11
N ARG A 66 -1.05 -12.20 -0.72
CA ARG A 66 0.07 -13.13 -0.57
C ARG A 66 1.37 -12.54 -1.08
N ASP A 67 1.33 -11.96 -2.26
CA ASP A 67 2.45 -11.31 -2.94
C ASP A 67 1.92 -10.46 -4.12
N LEU A 68 2.80 -9.79 -4.85
CA LEU A 68 2.43 -8.87 -5.94
C LEU A 68 2.25 -9.58 -7.30
N ARG A 69 2.51 -10.88 -7.41
CA ARG A 69 2.41 -11.58 -8.70
C ARG A 69 0.94 -11.68 -9.09
N GLY A 70 0.64 -11.40 -10.36
CA GLY A 70 -0.74 -11.42 -10.87
C GLY A 70 -1.58 -10.20 -10.47
N LEU A 71 -1.03 -9.26 -9.69
CA LEU A 71 -1.66 -7.97 -9.44
C LEU A 71 -1.57 -7.11 -10.70
N THR A 72 -2.70 -6.62 -11.18
CA THR A 72 -2.77 -5.74 -12.35
C THR A 72 -3.45 -4.43 -12.02
N TRP A 73 -3.00 -3.35 -12.66
CA TRP A 73 -3.66 -2.04 -12.60
C TRP A 73 -4.06 -1.61 -14.01
N HIS A 74 -5.36 -1.40 -14.23
CA HIS A 74 -5.89 -0.95 -15.51
C HIS A 74 -7.05 0.02 -15.27
N ASP A 75 -7.05 1.17 -15.94
CA ASP A 75 -8.10 2.20 -15.85
C ASP A 75 -8.54 2.58 -14.43
N GLY A 76 -7.59 2.65 -13.51
CA GLY A 76 -7.88 3.01 -12.11
C GLY A 76 -8.37 1.84 -11.24
N ILE A 77 -8.44 0.64 -11.80
CA ILE A 77 -8.88 -0.57 -11.10
C ILE A 77 -7.65 -1.43 -10.79
N LEU A 78 -7.51 -1.80 -9.51
CA LEU A 78 -6.59 -2.84 -9.06
C LEU A 78 -7.31 -4.19 -9.13
N SER A 79 -6.75 -5.15 -9.85
CA SER A 79 -7.30 -6.50 -9.99
C SER A 79 -6.31 -7.55 -9.53
N LEU A 80 -6.83 -8.58 -8.88
CA LEU A 80 -6.08 -9.73 -8.37
C LEU A 80 -7.00 -10.96 -8.31
N SER A 81 -6.41 -12.14 -8.21
CA SER A 81 -7.17 -13.36 -7.93
C SER A 81 -7.62 -13.39 -6.47
N ALA A 82 -8.83 -13.86 -6.22
CA ALA A 82 -9.31 -14.12 -4.86
C ALA A 82 -8.43 -15.13 -4.11
N ALA A 83 -7.75 -16.04 -4.83
CA ALA A 83 -6.82 -16.99 -4.23
C ALA A 83 -5.63 -16.29 -3.56
N ASP A 84 -5.26 -15.10 -4.02
CA ASP A 84 -4.12 -14.34 -3.52
C ASP A 84 -4.48 -13.46 -2.32
N LEU A 85 -5.74 -13.40 -1.92
CA LEU A 85 -6.19 -12.65 -0.76
C LEU A 85 -5.95 -13.44 0.54
N LEU A 86 -5.30 -12.81 1.51
CA LEU A 86 -5.10 -13.35 2.85
C LEU A 86 -6.06 -12.74 3.89
N ARG A 87 -6.49 -11.49 3.68
CA ARG A 87 -7.48 -10.77 4.50
C ARG A 87 -8.19 -9.69 3.67
N PHE A 88 -9.48 -9.48 3.93
CA PHE A 88 -10.27 -8.34 3.44
C PHE A 88 -10.66 -7.41 4.60
#